data_AF-A0A5M3W5V4-F1
#
_entry.id   AF-A0A5M3W5V4-F1
#
_cell.length_a   1.000
_cell.length_b   1.000
_cell.length_c   1.000
_cell.angle_alpha   90.00
_cell.angle_beta   90.00
_cell.angle_gamma   90.00
#
_symmetry.space_group_name_H-M   'P 1'
#
loop_
_entity.id
_entity.type
_entity.pdbx_description
1 polymer ?
#
loop_
_entity_poly.entity_id
_entity_poly.type
_entity_poly.pdbx_seq_one_letter_code
_entity_poly.pdbx_strand_id
1 'polypeptide(L)' 'MPFAAADDGARIVPFEVGGERSMIDGAVLKIYAASGHALPDTDRARPHADILEFVS' A
#
# COMPACT_ATOMS: atom_id res chain seq x y z
N MET A 1 3.45 -6.31 14.08
CA MET A 1 2.35 -6.12 13.12
C MET A 1 2.96 -5.73 11.77
N PRO A 2 2.59 -6.31 10.63
CA PRO A 2 3.08 -5.90 9.31
C PRO A 2 2.15 -4.91 8.58
N PHE A 3 2.75 -4.00 7.80
CA PHE A 3 2.06 -2.99 6.97
C PHE A 3 2.12 -3.39 5.49
N ALA A 4 0.99 -3.28 4.78
CA ALA A 4 0.91 -3.47 3.34
C ALA A 4 0.20 -2.29 2.67
N ALA A 5 0.75 -1.85 1.54
CA ALA A 5 0.18 -0.84 0.67
C ALA A 5 -0.19 -1.48 -0.68
N ALA A 6 -1.37 -1.19 -1.21
CA ALA A 6 -1.80 -1.61 -2.54
C ALA A 6 -2.32 -0.42 -3.37
N ASP A 7 -2.22 -0.56 -4.68
CA ASP A 7 -2.65 0.42 -5.69
C ASP A 7 -3.57 -0.27 -6.71
N ASP A 8 -4.68 0.37 -7.06
CA ASP A 8 -5.67 -0.11 -8.01
C ASP A 8 -5.31 0.22 -9.47
N GLY A 9 -4.35 1.13 -9.68
CA GLY A 9 -3.77 1.49 -10.99
C GLY A 9 -2.47 0.75 -11.35
N ALA A 10 -2.06 -0.21 -10.54
CA ALA A 10 -0.76 -0.86 -10.67
C ALA A 10 -0.70 -1.75 -11.93
N ARG A 11 0.11 -1.34 -12.91
CA ARG A 11 0.28 -2.04 -14.19
C ARG A 11 1.23 -3.25 -14.14
N ILE A 12 2.01 -3.41 -13.05
CA ILE A 12 3.04 -4.45 -12.91
C ILE A 12 2.64 -5.49 -11.85
N VAL A 13 2.04 -5.06 -10.74
CA VAL A 13 1.53 -5.94 -9.70
C VAL A 13 0.02 -5.74 -9.60
N PRO A 14 -0.81 -6.75 -9.93
CA PRO A 14 -2.26 -6.63 -9.86
C PRO A 14 -2.76 -6.32 -8.44
N PHE A 15 -3.84 -5.57 -8.34
CA PHE A 15 -4.47 -5.18 -7.07
C PHE A 15 -4.79 -6.40 -6.19
N GLU A 16 -5.27 -7.48 -6.81
CA GLU A 16 -5.65 -8.73 -6.17
C GLU A 16 -4.48 -9.34 -5.39
N VAL A 17 -3.23 -9.16 -5.84
CA VAL A 17 -2.02 -9.66 -5.14
C VAL A 17 -1.79 -8.94 -3.81
N GLY A 18 -2.15 -7.65 -3.73
CA GLY A 18 -2.10 -6.90 -2.48
C GLY A 18 -3.15 -7.39 -1.47
N GLY A 19 -4.36 -7.67 -1.96
CA GLY A 19 -5.46 -8.24 -1.18
C GLY A 19 -5.18 -9.64 -0.67
N GLU A 20 -4.66 -10.54 -1.52
CA GLU A 20 -4.32 -11.92 -1.15
C GLU A 20 -3.18 -12.01 -0.13
N ARG A 21 -2.28 -11.02 -0.09
CA ARG A 21 -1.22 -10.92 0.93
C ARG A 21 -1.69 -10.30 2.25
N SER A 22 -2.89 -9.75 2.32
CA SER A 22 -3.49 -9.24 3.57
C SER A 22 -4.04 -10.35 4.49
N MET A 23 -3.87 -11.62 4.12
CA MET A 23 -4.25 -12.80 4.91
C MET A 23 -3.39 -13.01 6.18
N ILE A 24 -2.61 -12.00 6.57
CA ILE A 24 -1.85 -12.01 7.82
C ILE A 24 -2.73 -11.37 8.89
N ASP A 25 -2.98 -12.11 9.98
CA ASP A 25 -3.79 -11.61 11.08
C ASP A 25 -3.20 -10.32 11.67
N GLY A 26 -4.05 -9.31 11.86
CA GLY A 26 -3.66 -7.97 12.29
C GLY A 26 -2.93 -7.10 11.23
N ALA A 27 -2.84 -7.53 9.97
CA ALA A 27 -2.32 -6.67 8.91
C ALA A 27 -3.32 -5.57 8.53
N VAL A 28 -2.79 -4.40 8.21
CA VAL A 28 -3.56 -3.26 7.70
C VAL A 28 -3.20 -3.04 6.24
N LEU A 29 -4.21 -3.05 5.37
CA LEU A 29 -4.09 -2.74 3.95
C LEU A 29 -4.59 -1.31 3.68
N LYS A 30 -3.68 -0.39 3.35
CA LYS A 30 -4.04 0.96 2.86
C LYS A 30 -4.02 0.97 1.33
N ILE A 31 -5.11 1.43 0.72
CA ILE A 31 -5.28 1.55 -0.73
C ILE A 31 -5.21 3.03 -1.12
N TYR A 32 -4.32 3.37 -2.06
CA TYR A 32 -4.13 4.74 -2.54
C TYR A 32 -4.76 4.90 -3.93
N ALA A 33 -6.05 5.21 -3.97
CA ALA A 33 -6.81 5.30 -5.22
C ALA A 33 -6.18 6.30 -6.21
N ALA A 34 -6.27 5.96 -7.50
CA ALA A 34 -5.85 6.79 -8.63
C ALA A 34 -4.35 7.19 -8.63
N SER A 35 -3.53 6.40 -7.95
CA SER A 35 -2.09 6.56 -8.00
C SER A 35 -1.50 5.57 -9.01
N GLY A 36 -0.25 5.79 -9.42
CA GLY A 36 0.44 4.86 -10.31
C GLY A 36 1.29 3.87 -9.52
N HIS A 37 1.69 2.78 -10.18
CA HIS A 37 2.61 1.77 -9.61
C HIS A 37 3.87 2.35 -8.95
N ALA A 38 4.32 3.53 -9.38
CA ALA A 38 5.42 4.28 -8.77
C ALA A 38 4.94 5.20 -7.62
N LEU A 39 4.09 4.70 -6.72
CA LEU A 39 3.52 5.45 -5.60
C LEU A 39 4.58 6.19 -4.75
N PRO A 40 5.72 5.55 -4.40
CA PRO A 40 6.77 6.22 -3.61
C PRO A 40 7.43 7.39 -4.34
N ASP A 41 7.37 7.42 -5.67
CA ASP A 41 7.97 8.47 -6.51
C ASP A 41 6.96 9.56 -6.90
N THR A 42 5.70 9.16 -7.12
CA THR A 42 4.63 10.04 -7.64
C THR A 42 3.84 10.75 -6.54
N ASP A 43 3.80 10.16 -5.34
CA ASP A 43 2.99 10.65 -4.23
C ASP A 43 3.64 10.32 -2.89
N ARG A 44 4.95 10.59 -2.80
CA ARG A 44 5.81 10.17 -1.69
C ARG A 44 5.31 10.51 -0.29
N ALA A 45 4.67 11.67 -0.12
CA ALA A 45 4.35 12.21 1.19
C ALA A 45 3.32 11.36 1.95
N ARG A 46 2.26 10.92 1.27
CA ARG A 46 1.18 10.12 1.85
C ARG A 46 1.64 8.76 2.41
N PRO A 47 2.27 7.86 1.62
CA PRO A 47 2.74 6.57 2.10
C PRO A 47 3.84 6.70 3.16
N HIS A 48 4.68 7.74 3.11
CA HIS A 48 5.66 7.95 4.19
C HIS A 48 5.00 8.29 5.52
N ALA A 49 4.02 9.20 5.52
CA ALA A 49 3.28 9.54 6.74
C ALA A 49 2.57 8.31 7.31
N ASP A 50 1.94 7.52 6.44
CA ASP A 50 1.21 6.31 6.83
C ASP A 50 2.13 5.21 7.39
N ILE A 51 3.34 5.07 6.85
CA ILE A 51 4.35 4.13 7.39
C ILE A 51 4.85 4.62 8.75
N LEU A 52 5.11 5.91 8.92
CA LEU A 52 5.56 6.48 10.19
C LEU A 52 4.49 6.33 11.28
N GLU A 53 3.22 6.60 10.95
CA GLU A 53 2.09 6.35 11.85
C GLU A 53 2.02 4.89 12.29
N PHE A 54 2.32 3.95 11.40
CA PHE A 54 2.25 2.52 11.70
C PHE A 54 3.36 2.02 12.64
N VAL A 55 4.57 2.58 12.55
CA VAL A 55 5.73 2.10 13.32
C VAL A 55 5.96 2.84 14.63
N SER A 56 5.27 3.95 14.85
CA SER A 56 5.37 4.80 16.05
C SER A 56 4.44 4.31 17.16
#